data_AF-A0A3M1JTA0-F1
#
_entry.id   AF-A0A3M1JTA0-F1
#
_cell.length_a   1.000
_cell.length_b   1.000
_cell.length_c   1.000
_cell.angle_alpha   90.00
_cell.angle_beta   90.00
_cell.angle_gamma   90.00
#
_symmetry.space_group_name_H-M   'P 1'
#
loop_
_entity.id
_entity.type
_entity.pdbx_description
1 polymer ?
#
loop_
_entity_poly.entity_id
_entity_poly.type
_entity_poly.pdbx_seq_one_letter_code
_entity_poly.pdbx_strand_id
1 'polypeptide(L)'
;MKSFYPNVWLFFLLVYSIPGQTTPPALILLHSNNTNGALENCYCPDHPLGSIEKRSAFLETYRQEHDNTILVDAGDFFSPAPRPFKDSLLCVGYGLMNYDAVLPGDQELSRDYFSDYIPLLKAPIVVTNLKKPHLPGVMPYVLVNRAGRRVAILGVIDPEAFKYYPEEIRQSVHLRDPVQAVKATLREIYPLPDLIILLSHSGYDRDRELARKLPEVDVIVGGHSQTAVKSPSLVGSVLVVQAGKEGYYTGVVELNQTKQGSLVPMTLDMPDDPRILNLISLYEEKTGFVNKRKLKLRNP
;
A
#
# COMPACT_ATOMS: atom_id res chain seq x y z
N MET A 1 38.93 -73.95 31.74
CA MET A 1 38.35 -72.64 32.09
C MET A 1 38.05 -71.89 30.80
N LYS A 2 36.78 -71.86 30.37
CA LYS A 2 36.34 -71.03 29.23
C LYS A 2 35.59 -69.83 29.82
N SER A 3 36.12 -68.63 29.63
CA SER A 3 35.48 -67.37 30.05
C SER A 3 34.35 -67.02 29.08
N PHE A 4 33.18 -66.70 29.62
CA PHE A 4 31.97 -66.32 28.90
C PHE A 4 31.76 -64.82 29.12
N TYR A 5 31.89 -64.00 28.08
CA TYR A 5 31.53 -62.58 28.13
C TYR A 5 30.16 -62.40 27.47
N PRO A 6 29.16 -61.81 28.14
CA PRO A 6 27.89 -61.49 27.50
C PRO A 6 27.99 -60.15 26.75
N ASN A 7 27.56 -60.14 25.49
CA ASN A 7 27.42 -58.92 24.70
C ASN A 7 26.21 -58.12 25.20
N VAL A 8 26.46 -56.96 25.81
CA VAL A 8 25.44 -55.97 26.15
C VAL A 8 25.19 -55.12 24.90
N TRP A 9 24.01 -55.28 24.29
CA TRP A 9 23.55 -54.41 23.21
C TRP A 9 22.94 -53.15 23.81
N LEU A 10 23.65 -52.02 23.74
CA LEU A 10 23.15 -50.71 24.11
C LEU A 10 22.20 -50.20 23.01
N PHE A 11 20.90 -50.17 23.26
CA PHE A 11 19.93 -49.49 22.41
C PHE A 11 20.01 -47.98 22.66
N PHE A 12 20.59 -47.23 21.72
CA PHE A 12 20.48 -45.77 21.70
C PHE A 12 19.09 -45.38 21.17
N LEU A 13 18.21 -44.96 22.08
CA LEU A 13 16.94 -44.33 21.75
C LEU A 13 17.23 -42.89 21.26
N LEU A 14 17.26 -42.71 19.94
CA LEU A 14 17.28 -41.40 19.30
C LEU A 14 15.91 -40.74 19.49
N VAL A 15 15.81 -39.86 20.49
CA VAL A 15 14.66 -38.97 20.66
C VAL A 15 14.74 -37.91 19.56
N TYR A 16 13.99 -38.10 18.47
CA TYR A 16 13.76 -37.04 17.50
C TYR A 16 12.84 -36.01 18.15
N SER A 17 13.41 -34.90 18.60
CA SER A 17 12.64 -33.71 18.95
C SER A 17 11.93 -33.21 17.69
N ILE A 18 10.62 -33.44 17.61
CA ILE A 18 9.78 -32.81 16.59
C ILE A 18 9.89 -31.30 16.83
N PRO A 19 10.40 -30.50 15.88
CA PRO A 19 10.39 -29.05 16.04
C PRO A 19 8.93 -28.62 16.24
N GLY A 20 8.65 -28.01 17.39
CA GLY A 20 7.33 -27.42 17.64
C GLY A 20 7.01 -26.48 16.48
N GLN A 21 5.84 -26.65 15.86
CA GLN A 21 5.36 -25.72 14.85
C GLN A 21 5.20 -24.35 15.51
N THR A 22 6.21 -23.51 15.39
CA THR A 22 6.08 -22.10 15.73
C THR A 22 5.19 -21.49 14.65
N THR A 23 3.99 -21.05 15.02
CA THR A 23 3.15 -20.25 14.13
C THR A 23 3.98 -19.03 13.68
N PRO A 24 4.15 -18.80 12.37
CA PRO A 24 4.87 -17.62 11.89
C PRO A 24 4.27 -16.37 12.52
N PRO A 25 5.08 -15.37 12.90
CA PRO A 25 4.56 -14.10 13.41
C PRO A 25 3.56 -13.51 12.43
N ALA A 26 2.50 -12.88 12.94
CA ALA A 26 1.45 -12.31 12.11
C ALA A 26 2.07 -11.32 11.11
N LEU A 27 1.71 -11.39 9.83
CA LEU A 27 2.16 -10.39 8.86
C LEU A 27 1.25 -9.16 9.00
N ILE A 28 1.83 -7.97 9.13
CA ILE A 28 1.05 -6.72 9.18
C ILE A 28 1.11 -6.05 7.81
N LEU A 29 -0.06 -5.66 7.31
CA LEU A 29 -0.20 -4.87 6.09
C LEU A 29 -0.67 -3.46 6.47
N LEU A 30 0.22 -2.50 6.30
CA LEU A 30 -0.10 -1.08 6.35
C LEU A 30 -0.47 -0.59 4.96
N HIS A 31 -1.53 0.22 4.86
CA HIS A 31 -1.95 0.74 3.58
C HIS A 31 -2.47 2.17 3.59
N SER A 32 -2.34 2.82 2.44
CA SER A 32 -2.95 4.11 2.13
C SER A 32 -3.53 4.14 0.72
N ASN A 33 -4.37 5.13 0.44
CA ASN A 33 -4.93 5.44 -0.87
C ASN A 33 -5.42 6.90 -0.88
N ASN A 34 -5.60 7.49 -2.06
CA ASN A 34 -6.22 8.79 -2.27
C ASN A 34 -5.63 9.90 -1.38
N THR A 35 -4.30 10.01 -1.28
CA THR A 35 -3.66 11.14 -0.59
C THR A 35 -4.07 12.48 -1.23
N ASN A 36 -4.49 12.49 -2.50
CA ASN A 36 -5.09 13.65 -3.18
C ASN A 36 -4.25 14.93 -3.06
N GLY A 37 -2.94 14.76 -3.03
CA GLY A 37 -1.94 15.78 -2.86
C GLY A 37 -1.94 16.50 -1.51
N ALA A 38 -2.53 15.92 -0.47
CA ALA A 38 -2.41 16.45 0.89
C ALA A 38 -0.97 16.28 1.40
N LEU A 39 -0.24 17.40 1.48
CA LEU A 39 1.12 17.47 2.05
C LEU A 39 1.10 17.67 3.56
N GLU A 40 0.03 18.30 4.07
CA GLU A 40 -0.14 18.68 5.48
C GLU A 40 -1.59 18.47 5.93
N ASN A 41 -1.79 18.43 7.25
CA ASN A 41 -3.08 18.34 7.92
C ASN A 41 -4.06 19.39 7.38
N CYS A 42 -5.34 19.05 7.33
CA CYS A 42 -6.34 19.97 6.80
C CYS A 42 -6.59 21.17 7.75
N TYR A 43 -6.17 21.06 9.02
CA TYR A 43 -6.44 21.98 10.12
C TYR A 43 -7.93 22.36 10.20
N CYS A 44 -8.79 21.43 9.83
CA CYS A 44 -10.24 21.61 9.82
C CYS A 44 -10.74 21.83 11.25
N PRO A 45 -11.78 22.67 11.46
CA PRO A 45 -12.35 22.86 12.79
C PRO A 45 -12.82 21.56 13.42
N ASP A 46 -13.46 20.70 12.62
CA ASP A 46 -13.93 19.40 13.02
C ASP A 46 -13.03 18.33 12.42
N HIS A 47 -12.47 17.47 13.28
CA HIS A 47 -11.54 16.39 12.92
C HIS A 47 -10.36 16.87 12.05
N PRO A 48 -9.40 17.63 12.62
CA PRO A 48 -8.18 18.02 11.93
C PRO A 48 -7.30 16.79 11.69
N LEU A 49 -7.52 16.14 10.55
CA LEU A 49 -6.84 14.92 10.16
C LEU A 49 -5.82 15.16 9.03
N GLY A 50 -4.95 14.18 8.91
CA GLY A 50 -3.91 14.10 7.90
C GLY A 50 -2.60 14.77 8.34
N SER A 51 -1.66 14.87 7.43
CA SER A 51 -1.56 14.07 6.21
C SER A 51 -0.23 13.31 6.20
N ILE A 52 0.54 13.37 5.11
CA ILE A 52 1.78 12.61 4.96
C ILE A 52 2.83 12.93 6.05
N GLU A 53 2.77 14.09 6.69
CA GLU A 53 3.64 14.48 7.80
C GLU A 53 3.36 13.68 9.07
N LYS A 54 2.09 13.38 9.36
CA LYS A 54 1.69 12.50 10.47
C LYS A 54 1.91 11.05 10.10
N ARG A 55 1.53 10.67 8.88
CA ARG A 55 1.68 9.30 8.37
C ARG A 55 3.14 8.87 8.36
N SER A 56 4.07 9.71 7.90
CA SER A 56 5.49 9.35 7.87
C SER A 56 6.02 9.02 9.28
N ALA A 57 5.74 9.87 10.27
CA ALA A 57 6.14 9.64 11.65
C ALA A 57 5.49 8.38 12.24
N PHE A 58 4.17 8.21 12.02
CA PHE A 58 3.45 7.02 12.46
C PHE A 58 4.05 5.73 11.89
N LEU A 59 4.27 5.69 10.57
CA LEU A 59 4.82 4.51 9.89
C LEU A 59 6.23 4.18 10.38
N GLU A 60 7.06 5.19 10.65
CA GLU A 60 8.40 5.00 11.18
C GLU A 60 8.37 4.36 12.58
N THR A 61 7.58 4.90 13.51
CA THR A 61 7.41 4.31 14.85
C THR A 61 6.80 2.90 14.76
N TYR A 62 5.72 2.74 14.00
CA TYR A 62 5.02 1.46 13.90
C TYR A 62 5.93 0.35 13.37
N ARG A 63 6.75 0.64 12.35
CA ARG A 63 7.67 -0.35 11.77
C ARG A 63 8.89 -0.67 12.63
N GLN A 64 9.26 0.21 13.57
CA GLN A 64 10.28 -0.10 14.58
C GLN A 64 9.77 -1.12 15.60
N GLU A 65 8.47 -1.07 15.91
CA GLU A 65 7.81 -2.00 16.84
C GLU A 65 7.37 -3.30 16.14
N HIS A 66 7.19 -3.25 14.81
CA HIS A 66 6.65 -4.33 13.98
C HIS A 66 7.46 -4.54 12.70
N ASP A 67 8.58 -5.27 12.79
CA ASP A 67 9.49 -5.57 11.68
C ASP A 67 8.91 -6.54 10.61
N ASN A 68 7.78 -7.15 10.93
CA ASN A 68 6.91 -8.02 10.15
C ASN A 68 5.89 -7.26 9.28
N THR A 69 6.18 -6.01 8.93
CA THR A 69 5.25 -5.14 8.20
C THR A 69 5.53 -5.06 6.71
N ILE A 70 4.47 -5.00 5.90
CA ILE A 70 4.46 -4.60 4.49
C ILE A 70 3.68 -3.29 4.38
N LEU A 71 4.19 -2.32 3.63
CA LEU A 71 3.56 -1.02 3.39
C LEU A 71 3.24 -0.83 1.90
N VAL A 72 1.97 -0.55 1.58
CA VAL A 72 1.51 -0.36 0.19
C VAL A 72 0.62 0.88 0.03
N ASP A 73 0.55 1.42 -1.19
CA ASP A 73 -0.37 2.51 -1.54
C ASP A 73 -1.16 2.19 -2.82
N ALA A 74 -2.48 2.41 -2.78
CA ALA A 74 -3.39 2.09 -3.88
C ALA A 74 -3.73 3.29 -4.81
N GLY A 75 -2.89 4.33 -4.85
CA GLY A 75 -2.92 5.37 -5.88
C GLY A 75 -3.74 6.62 -5.55
N ASP A 76 -3.74 7.57 -6.48
CA ASP A 76 -4.24 8.94 -6.32
C ASP A 76 -3.52 9.70 -5.19
N PHE A 77 -2.20 9.73 -5.27
CA PHE A 77 -1.40 10.52 -4.34
C PHE A 77 -1.11 11.94 -4.83
N PHE A 78 -1.21 12.19 -6.14
CA PHE A 78 -1.22 13.53 -6.73
C PHE A 78 -2.47 14.30 -6.39
N SER A 79 -2.43 15.60 -6.69
CA SER A 79 -3.61 16.46 -6.58
C SER A 79 -4.60 16.15 -7.71
N PRO A 80 -5.93 16.23 -7.47
CA PRO A 80 -6.92 16.04 -8.53
C PRO A 80 -6.72 17.00 -9.72
N ALA A 81 -6.29 18.23 -9.43
CA ALA A 81 -5.84 19.18 -10.43
C ALA A 81 -4.30 19.13 -10.53
N PRO A 82 -3.71 19.20 -11.74
CA PRO A 82 -2.26 19.19 -11.90
C PRO A 82 -1.57 20.28 -11.07
N ARG A 83 -0.58 19.87 -10.28
CA ARG A 83 0.26 20.75 -9.45
C ARG A 83 1.70 20.23 -9.50
N PRO A 84 2.42 20.33 -10.63
CA PRO A 84 3.69 19.63 -10.85
C PRO A 84 4.68 19.78 -9.70
N PHE A 85 4.86 21.00 -9.18
CA PHE A 85 5.76 21.21 -8.05
C PHE A 85 5.29 20.50 -6.77
N LYS A 86 4.01 20.59 -6.42
CA LYS A 86 3.44 19.88 -5.25
C LYS A 86 3.52 18.37 -5.42
N ASP A 87 3.18 17.88 -6.61
CA ASP A 87 3.21 16.46 -7.00
C ASP A 87 4.64 15.91 -6.89
N SER A 88 5.65 16.68 -7.29
CA SER A 88 7.06 16.29 -7.10
C SER A 88 7.44 16.16 -5.62
N LEU A 89 6.97 17.07 -4.76
CA LEU A 89 7.21 17.01 -3.31
C LEU A 89 6.50 15.81 -2.66
N LEU A 90 5.30 15.45 -3.14
CA LEU A 90 4.61 14.23 -2.71
C LEU A 90 5.42 12.98 -3.05
N CYS A 91 5.98 12.88 -4.27
CA CYS A 91 6.86 11.76 -4.61
C CYS A 91 8.08 11.69 -3.70
N VAL A 92 8.72 12.83 -3.38
CA VAL A 92 9.82 12.89 -2.41
C VAL A 92 9.37 12.41 -1.03
N GLY A 93 8.20 12.86 -0.54
CA GLY A 93 7.64 12.43 0.74
C GLY A 93 7.36 10.92 0.79
N TYR A 94 6.78 10.36 -0.27
CA TYR A 94 6.59 8.92 -0.41
C TYR A 94 7.92 8.15 -0.40
N GLY A 95 8.96 8.70 -1.05
CA GLY A 95 10.31 8.14 -1.04
C GLY A 95 11.03 8.17 0.32
N LEU A 96 10.48 8.86 1.32
CA LEU A 96 10.97 8.80 2.71
C LEU A 96 10.32 7.68 3.53
N MET A 97 9.14 7.19 3.12
CA MET A 97 8.35 6.21 3.88
C MET A 97 8.69 4.75 3.55
N ASN A 98 9.51 4.50 2.51
CA ASN A 98 9.95 3.16 2.08
C ASN A 98 8.77 2.18 1.84
N TYR A 99 7.89 2.52 0.88
CA TYR A 99 6.81 1.63 0.44
C TYR A 99 7.37 0.37 -0.22
N ASP A 100 6.78 -0.79 0.09
CA ASP A 100 7.10 -2.06 -0.56
C ASP A 100 6.48 -2.14 -1.96
N ALA A 101 5.36 -1.45 -2.21
CA ALA A 101 4.77 -1.27 -3.53
C ALA A 101 3.80 -0.07 -3.59
N VAL A 102 3.77 0.61 -4.74
CA VAL A 102 2.81 1.69 -5.02
C VAL A 102 2.11 1.42 -6.34
N LEU A 103 0.79 1.54 -6.36
CA LEU A 103 -0.02 1.58 -7.57
C LEU A 103 -0.34 3.04 -7.91
N PRO A 104 -0.03 3.56 -9.11
CA PRO A 104 -0.58 4.83 -9.58
C PRO A 104 -2.09 4.72 -9.83
N GLY A 105 -2.81 5.78 -9.52
CA GLY A 105 -4.22 5.96 -9.86
C GLY A 105 -4.42 6.69 -11.19
N ASP A 106 -5.66 7.08 -11.46
CA ASP A 106 -5.98 7.87 -12.63
C ASP A 106 -5.32 9.26 -12.57
N GLN A 107 -5.14 9.82 -11.37
CA GLN A 107 -4.50 11.12 -11.19
C GLN A 107 -3.01 11.12 -11.55
N GLU A 108 -2.29 10.00 -11.39
CA GLU A 108 -0.90 9.89 -11.82
C GLU A 108 -0.80 9.60 -13.32
N LEU A 109 -1.55 8.61 -13.81
CA LEU A 109 -1.44 8.16 -15.20
C LEU A 109 -1.92 9.17 -16.23
N SER A 110 -2.73 10.13 -15.82
CA SER A 110 -3.21 11.21 -16.67
C SER A 110 -2.23 12.38 -16.82
N ARG A 111 -1.04 12.31 -16.21
CA ARG A 111 -0.04 13.39 -16.14
C ARG A 111 1.17 13.00 -16.98
N ASP A 112 1.50 13.84 -17.95
CA ASP A 112 2.65 13.66 -18.84
C ASP A 112 3.99 13.69 -18.08
N TYR A 113 4.07 14.47 -17.00
CA TYR A 113 5.24 14.58 -16.14
C TYR A 113 5.39 13.46 -15.10
N PHE A 114 4.44 12.51 -15.00
CA PHE A 114 4.51 11.47 -13.97
C PHE A 114 5.79 10.61 -14.12
N SER A 115 6.18 10.28 -15.35
CA SER A 115 7.39 9.50 -15.63
C SER A 115 8.65 10.10 -15.04
N ASP A 116 8.73 11.44 -14.99
CA ASP A 116 9.90 12.17 -14.49
C ASP A 116 9.98 12.12 -12.95
N TYR A 117 8.86 11.89 -12.28
CA TYR A 117 8.78 11.84 -10.81
C TYR A 117 8.85 10.42 -10.25
N ILE A 118 8.71 9.38 -11.09
CA ILE A 118 8.86 7.98 -10.66
C ILE A 118 10.15 7.72 -9.87
N PRO A 119 11.34 8.23 -10.28
CA PRO A 119 12.57 8.01 -9.51
C PRO A 119 12.54 8.58 -8.08
N LEU A 120 11.71 9.60 -7.82
CA LEU A 120 11.59 10.24 -6.51
C LEU A 120 10.82 9.37 -5.51
N LEU A 121 9.94 8.48 -5.99
CA LEU A 121 9.12 7.60 -5.14
C LEU A 121 9.96 6.56 -4.38
N LYS A 122 11.15 6.19 -4.90
CA LYS A 122 12.05 5.17 -4.33
C LYS A 122 11.34 3.86 -3.92
N ALA A 123 10.26 3.53 -4.62
CA ALA A 123 9.40 2.40 -4.33
C ALA A 123 9.08 1.66 -5.64
N PRO A 124 8.87 0.34 -5.60
CA PRO A 124 8.41 -0.40 -6.77
C PRO A 124 7.02 0.08 -7.21
N ILE A 125 6.87 0.37 -8.51
CA ILE A 125 5.57 0.70 -9.08
C ILE A 125 4.96 -0.55 -9.71
N VAL A 126 3.75 -0.90 -9.28
CA VAL A 126 3.06 -2.12 -9.74
C VAL A 126 1.77 -1.79 -10.50
N VAL A 127 1.71 -2.16 -11.78
CA VAL A 127 0.49 -2.06 -12.61
C VAL A 127 0.39 -3.26 -13.54
N THR A 128 -0.25 -4.32 -13.06
CA THR A 128 -0.48 -5.60 -13.74
C THR A 128 -1.22 -5.47 -15.07
N ASN A 129 -2.18 -4.55 -15.16
CA ASN A 129 -3.01 -4.41 -16.34
C ASN A 129 -2.62 -3.25 -17.27
N LEU A 130 -1.47 -2.59 -17.07
CA LEU A 130 -1.02 -1.50 -17.95
C LEU A 130 -0.42 -2.01 -19.26
N LYS A 131 -0.88 -1.47 -20.39
CA LYS A 131 -0.26 -1.64 -21.71
C LYS A 131 0.40 -0.36 -22.21
N LYS A 132 -0.23 0.79 -21.97
CA LYS A 132 0.30 2.13 -22.27
C LYS A 132 -0.19 3.12 -21.21
N PRO A 133 0.59 4.17 -20.89
CA PRO A 133 1.94 4.45 -21.39
C PRO A 133 2.99 3.45 -20.87
N HIS A 134 4.17 3.43 -21.51
CA HIS A 134 5.32 2.70 -20.98
C HIS A 134 6.02 3.62 -20.00
N LEU A 135 5.99 3.24 -18.72
CA LEU A 135 6.56 4.02 -17.64
C LEU A 135 7.84 3.35 -17.12
N PRO A 136 8.87 4.13 -16.77
CA PRO A 136 10.13 3.58 -16.26
C PRO A 136 9.90 2.78 -14.97
N GLY A 137 10.46 1.58 -14.89
CA GLY A 137 10.44 0.78 -13.66
C GLY A 137 9.08 0.21 -13.24
N VAL A 138 8.02 0.37 -14.04
CA VAL A 138 6.72 -0.25 -13.76
C VAL A 138 6.78 -1.75 -14.01
N MET A 139 6.34 -2.52 -13.03
CA MET A 139 6.31 -3.98 -13.06
C MET A 139 4.87 -4.50 -12.95
N PRO A 140 4.54 -5.69 -13.50
CA PRO A 140 3.22 -6.27 -13.34
C PRO A 140 2.97 -6.78 -11.92
N TYR A 141 4.03 -7.12 -11.18
CA TYR A 141 3.99 -7.55 -9.78
C TYR A 141 5.37 -7.38 -9.14
N VAL A 142 5.42 -7.44 -7.80
CA VAL A 142 6.66 -7.65 -7.03
C VAL A 142 6.49 -8.81 -6.05
N LEU A 143 7.61 -9.43 -5.67
CA LEU A 143 7.68 -10.43 -4.60
C LEU A 143 8.46 -9.87 -3.42
N VAL A 144 7.84 -9.83 -2.25
CA VAL A 144 8.43 -9.34 -1.01
C VAL A 144 8.51 -10.48 -0.01
N ASN A 145 9.67 -10.66 0.62
CA ASN A 145 9.83 -11.61 1.73
C ASN A 145 9.66 -10.88 3.06
N ARG A 146 8.65 -11.25 3.84
CA ARG A 146 8.40 -10.66 5.16
C ARG A 146 7.83 -11.71 6.10
N ALA A 147 8.29 -11.74 7.35
CA ALA A 147 7.84 -12.71 8.35
C ALA A 147 7.91 -14.19 7.87
N GLY A 148 8.91 -14.52 7.04
CA GLY A 148 9.07 -15.87 6.47
C GLY A 148 8.08 -16.24 5.36
N ARG A 149 7.29 -15.28 4.84
CA ARG A 149 6.34 -15.48 3.74
C ARG A 149 6.76 -14.72 2.49
N ARG A 150 6.60 -15.33 1.32
CA ARG A 150 6.70 -14.70 0.00
C ARG A 150 5.36 -14.08 -0.35
N VAL A 151 5.30 -12.76 -0.39
CA VAL A 151 4.10 -11.99 -0.67
C VAL A 151 4.17 -11.45 -2.09
N ALA A 152 3.25 -11.86 -2.96
CA ALA A 152 3.07 -11.24 -4.26
C ALA A 152 2.19 -10.00 -4.12
N ILE A 153 2.66 -8.89 -4.65
CA ILE A 153 1.90 -7.63 -4.70
C ILE A 153 1.67 -7.29 -6.18
N LEU A 154 0.40 -7.27 -6.56
CA LEU A 154 -0.09 -6.92 -7.91
C LEU A 154 -0.85 -5.59 -7.84
N GLY A 155 -1.09 -4.95 -8.98
CA GLY A 155 -1.78 -3.67 -9.04
C GLY A 155 -2.70 -3.57 -10.26
N VAL A 156 -3.96 -3.18 -10.08
CA VAL A 156 -4.89 -2.99 -11.20
C VAL A 156 -5.61 -1.66 -11.13
N ILE A 157 -5.91 -1.11 -12.30
CA ILE A 157 -6.70 0.10 -12.46
C ILE A 157 -7.93 -0.25 -13.30
N ASP A 158 -9.11 0.18 -12.86
CA ASP A 158 -10.30 0.01 -13.69
C ASP A 158 -10.30 1.05 -14.82
N PRO A 159 -10.51 0.66 -16.10
CA PRO A 159 -10.64 1.61 -17.20
C PRO A 159 -11.68 2.73 -16.95
N GLU A 160 -12.73 2.45 -16.17
CA GLU A 160 -13.76 3.41 -15.83
C GLU A 160 -13.29 4.53 -14.87
N ALA A 161 -12.12 4.37 -14.23
CA ALA A 161 -11.49 5.47 -13.49
C ALA A 161 -11.21 6.68 -14.40
N PHE A 162 -11.02 6.44 -15.71
CA PHE A 162 -10.77 7.50 -16.70
C PHE A 162 -12.05 8.05 -17.35
N LYS A 163 -13.25 7.56 -16.99
CA LYS A 163 -14.51 7.87 -17.68
C LYS A 163 -14.76 9.36 -17.90
N TYR A 164 -14.39 10.19 -16.93
CA TYR A 164 -14.63 11.63 -16.95
C TYR A 164 -13.43 12.46 -17.43
N TYR A 165 -12.34 11.81 -17.85
CA TYR A 165 -11.18 12.49 -18.40
C TYR A 165 -11.42 12.91 -19.86
N PRO A 166 -10.73 13.96 -20.34
CA PRO A 166 -10.65 14.31 -21.76
C PRO A 166 -10.32 13.10 -22.63
N GLU A 167 -10.83 13.11 -23.87
CA GLU A 167 -10.64 12.01 -24.83
C GLU A 167 -9.16 11.71 -25.05
N GLU A 168 -8.32 12.74 -25.11
CA GLU A 168 -6.88 12.62 -25.32
C GLU A 168 -6.20 11.79 -24.23
N ILE A 169 -6.64 11.93 -22.97
CA ILE A 169 -6.14 11.15 -21.84
C ILE A 169 -6.70 9.74 -21.85
N ARG A 170 -8.00 9.57 -22.15
CA ARG A 170 -8.61 8.24 -22.29
C ARG A 170 -7.93 7.40 -23.39
N GLN A 171 -7.47 8.04 -24.46
CA GLN A 171 -6.75 7.38 -25.55
C GLN A 171 -5.25 7.17 -25.27
N SER A 172 -4.65 7.88 -24.32
CA SER A 172 -3.23 7.71 -23.98
C SER A 172 -2.99 6.55 -23.01
N VAL A 173 -3.99 6.21 -22.20
CA VAL A 173 -3.93 5.13 -21.20
C VAL A 173 -4.66 3.89 -21.71
N HIS A 174 -3.90 2.82 -21.97
CA HIS A 174 -4.44 1.54 -22.41
C HIS A 174 -4.29 0.51 -21.29
N LEU A 175 -5.42 0.02 -20.80
CA LEU A 175 -5.50 -0.99 -19.75
C LEU A 175 -6.08 -2.30 -20.32
N ARG A 176 -5.55 -3.43 -19.86
CA ARG A 176 -6.17 -4.75 -20.05
C ARG A 176 -7.33 -4.90 -19.09
N ASP A 177 -8.22 -5.85 -19.38
CA ASP A 177 -9.18 -6.34 -18.39
C ASP A 177 -8.43 -6.72 -17.08
N PRO A 178 -8.80 -6.12 -15.93
CA PRO A 178 -8.11 -6.35 -14.67
C PRO A 178 -8.07 -7.83 -14.25
N VAL A 179 -9.18 -8.55 -14.40
CA VAL A 179 -9.31 -9.94 -13.95
C VAL A 179 -8.45 -10.86 -14.80
N GLN A 180 -8.49 -10.68 -16.13
CA GLN A 180 -7.67 -11.47 -17.05
C GLN A 180 -6.19 -11.17 -16.90
N ALA A 181 -5.82 -9.92 -16.60
CA ALA A 181 -4.42 -9.56 -16.33
C ALA A 181 -3.90 -10.25 -15.07
N VAL A 182 -4.64 -10.15 -13.95
CA VAL A 182 -4.28 -10.83 -12.69
C VAL A 182 -4.18 -12.34 -12.88
N LYS A 183 -5.19 -12.98 -13.49
CA LYS A 183 -5.15 -14.43 -13.73
C LYS A 183 -4.02 -14.88 -14.64
N ALA A 184 -3.62 -14.05 -15.60
CA ALA A 184 -2.44 -14.35 -16.42
C ALA A 184 -1.16 -14.31 -15.59
N THR A 185 -0.96 -13.23 -14.82
CA THR A 185 0.23 -13.09 -13.96
C THR A 185 0.29 -14.16 -12.86
N LEU A 186 -0.83 -14.50 -12.23
CA LEU A 186 -0.85 -15.55 -11.21
C LEU A 186 -0.52 -16.93 -11.79
N ARG A 187 -0.92 -17.23 -13.03
CA ARG A 187 -0.49 -18.46 -13.71
C ARG A 187 1.02 -18.51 -13.96
N GLU A 188 1.66 -17.36 -14.16
CA GLU A 188 3.11 -17.28 -14.40
C GLU A 188 3.92 -17.44 -13.11
N ILE A 189 3.40 -16.94 -11.98
CA ILE A 189 4.15 -16.93 -10.71
C ILE A 189 3.74 -18.02 -9.73
N TYR A 190 2.68 -18.78 -9.97
CA TYR A 190 2.28 -19.86 -9.06
C TYR A 190 3.25 -21.06 -9.18
N PRO A 191 3.63 -21.74 -8.07
CA PRO A 191 3.21 -21.57 -6.66
C PRO A 191 4.19 -20.71 -5.82
N LEU A 192 4.82 -19.69 -6.39
CA LEU A 192 5.81 -18.88 -5.67
C LEU A 192 5.24 -18.08 -4.48
N PRO A 193 4.08 -17.40 -4.56
CA PRO A 193 3.60 -16.63 -3.41
C PRO A 193 2.88 -17.51 -2.39
N ASP A 194 3.13 -17.23 -1.12
CA ASP A 194 2.37 -17.77 0.02
C ASP A 194 1.17 -16.87 0.38
N LEU A 195 1.19 -15.60 -0.07
CA LEU A 195 0.11 -14.63 0.10
C LEU A 195 0.04 -13.68 -1.10
N ILE A 196 -1.17 -13.33 -1.54
CA ILE A 196 -1.40 -12.43 -2.68
C ILE A 196 -2.14 -11.16 -2.23
N ILE A 197 -1.47 -10.01 -2.37
CA ILE A 197 -2.06 -8.68 -2.19
C ILE A 197 -2.34 -8.08 -3.58
N LEU A 198 -3.56 -7.62 -3.79
CA LEU A 198 -3.94 -6.86 -4.98
C LEU A 198 -4.21 -5.40 -4.60
N LEU A 199 -3.39 -4.49 -5.08
CA LEU A 199 -3.69 -3.06 -5.07
C LEU A 199 -4.72 -2.80 -6.18
N SER A 200 -5.78 -2.05 -5.88
CA SER A 200 -6.85 -1.77 -6.83
C SER A 200 -7.22 -0.30 -6.83
N HIS A 201 -7.15 0.33 -8.00
CA HIS A 201 -7.66 1.66 -8.25
C HIS A 201 -8.98 1.59 -9.04
N SER A 202 -9.98 0.93 -8.44
CA SER A 202 -11.26 0.62 -9.11
C SER A 202 -12.48 1.18 -8.38
N GLY A 203 -12.32 1.56 -7.11
CA GLY A 203 -13.41 1.95 -6.23
C GLY A 203 -14.03 0.77 -5.48
N TYR A 204 -14.54 1.04 -4.28
CA TYR A 204 -14.85 0.00 -3.29
C TYR A 204 -15.86 -1.06 -3.76
N ASP A 205 -16.93 -0.67 -4.48
CA ASP A 205 -17.89 -1.64 -4.98
C ASP A 205 -17.28 -2.56 -6.05
N ARG A 206 -16.42 -2.01 -6.92
CA ARG A 206 -15.69 -2.78 -7.92
C ARG A 206 -14.62 -3.67 -7.28
N ASP A 207 -13.98 -3.22 -6.21
CA ASP A 207 -13.05 -4.05 -5.44
C ASP A 207 -13.77 -5.30 -4.90
N ARG A 208 -15.01 -5.16 -4.42
CA ARG A 208 -15.83 -6.31 -4.00
C ARG A 208 -16.23 -7.20 -5.17
N GLU A 209 -16.42 -6.67 -6.37
CA GLU A 209 -16.61 -7.50 -7.57
C GLU A 209 -15.35 -8.24 -7.99
N LEU A 210 -14.18 -7.58 -7.93
CA LEU A 210 -12.88 -8.20 -8.17
C LEU A 210 -12.64 -9.34 -7.20
N ALA A 211 -12.93 -9.14 -5.90
CA ALA A 211 -12.84 -10.20 -4.89
C ALA A 211 -13.67 -11.45 -5.22
N ARG A 212 -14.88 -11.29 -5.78
CA ARG A 212 -15.70 -12.43 -6.23
C ARG A 212 -15.10 -13.15 -7.45
N LYS A 213 -14.43 -12.42 -8.33
CA LYS A 213 -13.87 -12.94 -9.59
C LYS A 213 -12.46 -13.52 -9.43
N LEU A 214 -11.77 -13.16 -8.35
CA LEU A 214 -10.39 -13.51 -8.01
C LEU A 214 -10.30 -14.13 -6.58
N PRO A 215 -10.95 -15.27 -6.32
CA PRO A 215 -10.91 -15.92 -5.00
C PRO A 215 -9.50 -16.37 -4.58
N GLU A 216 -8.54 -16.41 -5.52
CA GLU A 216 -7.13 -16.70 -5.26
C GLU A 216 -6.35 -15.53 -4.62
N VAL A 217 -6.92 -14.32 -4.58
CA VAL A 217 -6.31 -13.16 -3.90
C VAL A 217 -6.64 -13.19 -2.41
N ASP A 218 -5.69 -12.87 -1.55
CA ASP A 218 -5.93 -12.85 -0.10
C ASP A 218 -6.52 -11.54 0.39
N VAL A 219 -6.05 -10.43 -0.16
CA VAL A 219 -6.40 -9.07 0.25
C VAL A 219 -6.45 -8.15 -0.97
N ILE A 220 -7.51 -7.36 -1.06
CA ILE A 220 -7.60 -6.22 -1.97
C ILE A 220 -7.48 -4.93 -1.16
N VAL A 221 -6.45 -4.16 -1.46
CA VAL A 221 -6.27 -2.79 -0.96
C VAL A 221 -6.75 -1.83 -2.03
N GLY A 222 -7.88 -1.19 -1.80
CA GLY A 222 -8.55 -0.35 -2.77
C GLY A 222 -8.25 1.15 -2.63
N GLY A 223 -8.52 1.89 -3.71
CA GLY A 223 -8.53 3.35 -3.77
C GLY A 223 -9.68 3.89 -4.63
N HIS A 224 -9.46 5.03 -5.28
CA HIS A 224 -10.37 5.76 -6.18
C HIS A 224 -11.63 6.35 -5.50
N SER A 225 -12.45 5.49 -4.86
CA SER A 225 -13.75 5.88 -4.30
C SER A 225 -13.67 6.68 -3.00
N GLN A 226 -12.48 6.85 -2.42
CA GLN A 226 -12.27 7.57 -1.16
C GLN A 226 -13.03 6.98 0.04
N THR A 227 -13.36 5.68 -0.01
CA THR A 227 -14.16 5.02 1.02
C THR A 227 -13.32 4.79 2.28
N ALA A 228 -13.79 5.25 3.44
CA ALA A 228 -13.20 4.90 4.73
C ALA A 228 -13.87 3.63 5.27
N VAL A 229 -13.25 2.48 5.00
CA VAL A 229 -13.77 1.17 5.41
C VAL A 229 -13.40 0.92 6.87
N LYS A 230 -14.22 1.43 7.80
CA LYS A 230 -13.99 1.29 9.26
C LYS A 230 -13.98 -0.16 9.75
N SER A 231 -14.68 -1.05 9.04
CA SER A 231 -14.69 -2.47 9.30
C SER A 231 -14.45 -3.20 7.98
N PRO A 232 -13.31 -3.91 7.83
CA PRO A 232 -12.98 -4.63 6.61
C PRO A 232 -14.11 -5.55 6.14
N SER A 233 -14.32 -5.62 4.82
CA SER A 233 -15.33 -6.49 4.24
C SER A 233 -14.70 -7.77 3.73
N LEU A 234 -15.17 -8.92 4.24
CA LEU A 234 -14.86 -10.22 3.64
C LEU A 234 -15.84 -10.52 2.50
N VAL A 235 -15.30 -10.82 1.33
CA VAL A 235 -16.04 -11.30 0.17
C VAL A 235 -15.52 -12.69 -0.15
N GLY A 236 -16.23 -13.73 0.30
CA GLY A 236 -15.65 -15.07 0.37
C GLY A 236 -14.49 -15.08 1.37
N SER A 237 -13.30 -15.50 0.92
CA SER A 237 -12.05 -15.50 1.71
C SER A 237 -11.18 -14.25 1.50
N VAL A 238 -11.58 -13.35 0.61
CA VAL A 238 -10.81 -12.16 0.23
C VAL A 238 -11.19 -10.99 1.13
N LEU A 239 -10.20 -10.37 1.78
CA LEU A 239 -10.39 -9.17 2.58
C LEU A 239 -10.35 -7.93 1.68
N VAL A 240 -11.31 -7.03 1.77
CA VAL A 240 -11.34 -5.76 1.03
C VAL A 240 -11.25 -4.59 2.01
N VAL A 241 -10.28 -3.71 1.80
CA VAL A 241 -9.98 -2.56 2.66
C VAL A 241 -9.70 -1.28 1.86
N GLN A 242 -10.05 -0.12 2.42
CA GLN A 242 -9.68 1.22 1.93
C GLN A 242 -9.54 2.18 3.13
N ALA A 243 -8.65 3.17 3.02
CA ALA A 243 -8.27 4.12 4.07
C ALA A 243 -8.80 5.55 3.85
N GLY A 244 -9.89 5.72 3.10
CA GLY A 244 -10.51 7.03 2.93
C GLY A 244 -9.75 7.93 1.95
N LYS A 245 -9.45 9.16 2.37
CA LYS A 245 -8.87 10.21 1.52
C LYS A 245 -7.92 11.14 2.28
N GLU A 246 -7.16 11.93 1.53
CA GLU A 246 -6.36 13.07 1.98
C GLU A 246 -5.32 12.72 3.07
N GLY A 247 -4.97 11.43 3.17
CA GLY A 247 -4.09 10.91 4.22
C GLY A 247 -4.71 10.97 5.62
N TYR A 248 -6.04 11.06 5.75
CA TYR A 248 -6.71 11.14 7.05
C TYR A 248 -6.54 9.87 7.88
N TYR A 249 -6.38 8.72 7.24
CA TYR A 249 -6.19 7.45 7.90
C TYR A 249 -5.00 6.69 7.30
N THR A 250 -4.37 5.89 8.14
CA THR A 250 -3.54 4.76 7.71
C THR A 250 -4.29 3.49 8.06
N GLY A 251 -4.47 2.59 7.10
CA GLY A 251 -5.08 1.29 7.34
C GLY A 251 -4.06 0.31 7.91
N VAL A 252 -4.48 -0.48 8.88
CA VAL A 252 -3.67 -1.54 9.52
C VAL A 252 -4.44 -2.84 9.39
N VAL A 253 -3.84 -3.86 8.79
CA VAL A 253 -4.43 -5.18 8.61
C VAL A 253 -3.50 -6.24 9.17
N GLU A 254 -4.01 -7.09 10.05
CA GLU A 254 -3.31 -8.26 10.56
C GLU A 254 -3.67 -9.49 9.73
N LEU A 255 -2.69 -9.98 8.95
CA LEU A 255 -2.83 -11.14 8.07
C LEU A 255 -2.50 -12.44 8.81
N ASN A 256 -3.36 -12.74 9.79
CA ASN A 256 -3.45 -14.02 10.48
C ASN A 256 -4.67 -14.82 9.99
N GLN A 257 -5.05 -15.91 10.68
CA GLN A 257 -6.18 -16.76 10.27
C GLN A 257 -7.53 -16.02 10.22
N THR A 258 -7.71 -14.97 11.03
CA THR A 258 -8.98 -14.23 11.16
C THR A 258 -9.03 -12.94 10.34
N LYS A 259 -7.93 -12.54 9.66
CA LYS A 259 -7.81 -11.35 8.80
C LYS A 259 -8.57 -10.13 9.35
N GLN A 260 -7.98 -9.42 10.32
CA GLN A 260 -8.60 -8.25 10.94
C GLN A 260 -7.97 -6.96 10.43
N GLY A 261 -8.71 -5.86 10.46
CA GLY A 261 -8.16 -4.57 10.08
C GLY A 261 -8.91 -3.39 10.69
N SER A 262 -8.21 -2.27 10.79
CA SER A 262 -8.70 -1.02 11.37
C SER A 262 -8.11 0.19 10.64
N LEU A 263 -8.71 1.36 10.87
CA LEU A 263 -8.20 2.63 10.38
C LEU A 263 -7.67 3.45 11.54
N VAL A 264 -6.39 3.82 11.48
CA VAL A 264 -5.76 4.72 12.45
C VAL A 264 -5.90 6.15 11.93
N PRO A 265 -6.64 7.05 12.61
CA PRO A 265 -6.73 8.44 12.21
C PRO A 265 -5.40 9.16 12.42
N MET A 266 -4.95 9.92 11.42
CA MET A 266 -3.77 10.77 11.49
C MET A 266 -4.16 12.09 12.16
N THR A 267 -4.20 12.11 13.49
CA THR A 267 -4.72 13.25 14.26
C THR A 267 -3.68 14.35 14.44
N LEU A 268 -4.16 15.57 14.72
CA LEU A 268 -3.31 16.76 14.85
C LEU A 268 -2.27 16.65 15.99
N ASP A 269 -2.60 15.93 17.06
CA ASP A 269 -1.76 15.71 18.24
C ASP A 269 -0.66 14.65 18.04
N MET A 270 -0.72 13.87 16.95
CA MET A 270 0.37 12.95 16.61
C MET A 270 1.65 13.71 16.24
N PRO A 271 2.84 13.09 16.41
CA PRO A 271 4.10 13.70 15.97
C PRO A 271 4.12 14.00 14.46
N ASP A 272 4.81 15.07 14.09
CA ASP A 272 5.12 15.39 12.69
C ASP A 272 6.50 14.84 12.31
N ASP A 273 6.67 14.38 11.07
CA ASP A 273 7.98 14.11 10.50
C ASP A 273 8.65 15.43 10.05
N PRO A 274 9.77 15.85 10.68
CA PRO A 274 10.44 17.10 10.34
C PRO A 274 10.95 17.14 8.89
N ARG A 275 11.23 15.99 8.26
CA ARG A 275 11.61 15.93 6.85
C ARG A 275 10.45 16.33 5.95
N ILE A 276 9.22 15.93 6.30
CA ILE A 276 8.02 16.32 5.58
C ILE A 276 7.66 17.78 5.85
N LEU A 277 7.84 18.26 7.09
CA LEU A 277 7.68 19.68 7.41
C LEU A 277 8.57 20.57 6.54
N ASN A 278 9.80 20.13 6.24
CA ASN A 278 10.68 20.85 5.31
C ASN A 278 10.11 20.90 3.87
N LEU A 279 9.46 19.84 3.39
CA LEU A 279 8.80 19.84 2.09
C LEU A 279 7.61 20.81 2.06
N ILE A 280 6.84 20.87 3.15
CA ILE A 280 5.74 21.83 3.31
C ILE A 280 6.27 23.26 3.29
N SER A 281 7.31 23.57 4.07
CA SER A 281 7.94 24.90 4.09
C SER A 281 8.46 25.28 2.70
N LEU A 282 9.11 24.35 2.00
CA LEU A 282 9.60 24.57 0.63
C LEU A 282 8.44 24.85 -0.35
N TYR A 283 7.30 24.19 -0.18
CA TYR A 283 6.09 24.46 -0.96
C TYR A 283 5.55 25.87 -0.68
N GLU A 284 5.42 26.24 0.60
CA GLU A 284 4.94 27.54 1.06
C GLU A 284 5.84 28.67 0.55
N GLU A 285 7.16 28.55 0.70
CA GLU A 285 8.14 29.54 0.27
C GLU A 285 8.13 29.77 -1.24
N LYS A 286 8.07 28.69 -2.03
CA LYS A 286 8.14 28.81 -3.49
C LYS A 286 6.84 29.33 -4.10
N THR A 287 5.70 29.00 -3.51
CA THR A 287 4.38 29.28 -4.11
C THR A 287 3.64 30.43 -3.45
N GLY A 288 4.03 30.82 -2.23
CA GLY A 288 3.26 31.70 -1.36
C GLY A 288 1.95 31.08 -0.86
N PHE A 289 1.65 29.82 -1.20
CA PHE A 289 0.46 29.14 -0.74
C PHE A 289 0.68 28.61 0.68
N VAL A 290 0.02 29.23 1.65
CA VAL A 290 0.02 28.78 3.05
C VAL A 290 -1.39 28.38 3.44
N ASN A 291 -1.52 27.27 4.17
CA ASN A 291 -2.81 26.87 4.71
C ASN A 291 -3.32 27.93 5.71
N LYS A 292 -4.41 28.63 5.35
CA LYS A 292 -4.98 29.70 6.18
C LYS A 292 -5.45 29.23 7.55
N ARG A 293 -5.85 27.96 7.70
CA ARG A 293 -6.32 27.41 8.97
C ARG A 293 -5.16 27.16 9.94
N LYS A 294 -4.02 26.69 9.42
CA LYS A 294 -2.74 26.62 10.15
C LYS A 294 -2.33 27.98 10.71
N LEU A 295 -2.46 29.04 9.92
CA LEU A 295 -2.15 30.41 10.36
C LEU A 295 -3.07 30.88 11.52
N LYS A 296 -4.37 30.56 11.46
CA LYS A 296 -5.31 30.88 12.54
C LYS A 296 -5.00 30.14 13.83
N LEU A 297 -4.55 28.88 13.76
CA LEU A 297 -4.17 28.12 14.95
C LEU A 297 -2.88 28.64 15.61
N ARG A 298 -1.96 29.20 14.82
CA ARG A 298 -0.72 29.80 15.33
C ARG A 298 -0.93 31.20 15.96
N ASN A 299 -1.98 31.90 15.52
CA ASN A 299 -2.35 33.24 16.00
C ASN A 299 -3.82 33.24 16.43
N PRO A 300 -4.15 32.64 17.60
CA PRO A 300 -5.52 32.42 18.05
C PRO A 300 -6.29 33.72 18.34
#